data_AF-A0A7R8CBK0-F1
#
_entry.id   AF-A0A7R8CBK0-F1
#
_cell.length_a   1.000
_cell.length_b   1.000
_cell.length_c   1.000
_cell.angle_alpha   90.00
_cell.angle_beta   90.00
_cell.angle_gamma   90.00
#
_symmetry.space_group_name_H-M   'P 1'
#
loop_
_entity.id
_entity.type
_entity.pdbx_description
1 polymer ?
#
loop_
_entity_poly.entity_id
_entity_poly.type
_entity_poly.pdbx_seq_one_letter_code
_entity_poly.pdbx_strand_id
1 'polypeptide(L)'
;MEVCIDNIKSLENILPTPAIRVELCSSLLEGGLTPSHGFHSMARRLVQSNSRPDPLLIFPIIRPRGGDFLYTTSEVSIMKRDIMALSPADGFVIGCLTSNGGIDVESCNELIKVAREKDLALPITFHRAFDMCKNPFEAVRILEKTGTFMIRDLVQEFPNMTFMAGGGINKDNLNDILETTRIKEFHASARSSYPSDMSFKNDKCYMGQSNRDEYSLLLTSQEKVMELTQIYEHYVRT
;
A
#
# COMPACT_ATOMS: atom_id res chain seq x y z
N MET A 1 5.17 7.51 -7.80
CA MET A 1 5.62 6.50 -6.81
C MET A 1 4.72 6.54 -5.59
N GLU A 2 4.23 5.36 -5.19
CA GLU A 2 3.67 5.10 -3.87
C GLU A 2 4.69 4.36 -2.99
N VAL A 3 4.71 4.66 -1.69
CA VAL A 3 5.56 3.98 -0.71
C VAL A 3 4.74 3.37 0.42
N CYS A 4 4.91 2.08 0.72
CA CYS A 4 4.31 1.47 1.91
C CYS A 4 5.14 1.73 3.17
N ILE A 5 4.48 2.17 4.25
CA ILE A 5 5.11 2.47 5.54
C ILE A 5 4.29 1.93 6.70
N ASP A 6 4.96 1.51 7.79
CA ASP A 6 4.32 1.06 9.03
C ASP A 6 4.74 1.85 10.27
N ASN A 7 5.46 2.95 10.07
CA ASN A 7 5.94 3.79 11.16
C ASN A 7 6.06 5.25 10.74
N ILE A 8 5.96 6.15 11.71
CA ILE A 8 5.96 7.59 11.46
C ILE A 8 7.32 8.10 10.99
N LYS A 9 8.41 7.46 11.40
CA LYS A 9 9.77 7.86 10.99
C LYS A 9 9.98 7.68 9.49
N SER A 10 9.39 6.64 8.92
CA SER A 10 9.40 6.42 7.47
C SER A 10 8.63 7.50 6.72
N LEU A 11 7.52 8.01 7.29
CA LEU A 11 6.82 9.17 6.72
C LEU A 11 7.71 10.41 6.71
N GLU A 12 8.41 10.70 7.81
CA GLU A 12 9.36 11.83 7.89
C GLU A 12 10.44 11.75 6.81
N ASN A 13 10.95 10.54 6.54
CA ASN A 13 11.93 10.29 5.48
C ASN A 13 11.35 10.47 4.07
N ILE A 14 10.03 10.36 3.89
CA ILE A 14 9.34 10.51 2.60
C ILE A 14 8.93 11.96 2.32
N LEU A 15 8.59 12.74 3.35
CA LEU A 15 8.17 14.14 3.20
C LEU A 15 9.09 14.99 2.31
N PRO A 16 10.44 14.91 2.41
CA PRO A 16 11.34 15.68 1.54
C PRO A 16 11.56 15.08 0.14
N THR A 17 10.79 14.05 -0.26
CA THR A 17 10.96 13.34 -1.55
C THR A 17 9.81 13.61 -2.53
N PRO A 18 10.02 13.39 -3.84
CA PRO A 18 8.97 13.49 -4.86
C PRO A 18 7.89 12.40 -4.81
N ALA A 19 7.94 11.46 -3.87
CA ALA A 19 6.86 10.47 -3.72
C ALA A 19 5.52 11.19 -3.50
N ILE A 20 4.45 10.70 -4.15
CA ILE A 20 3.15 11.40 -4.22
C ILE A 20 2.07 10.72 -3.37
N ARG A 21 2.31 9.48 -2.93
CA ARG A 21 1.37 8.69 -2.16
C ARG A 21 2.10 7.81 -1.16
N VAL A 22 1.53 7.65 0.03
CA VAL A 22 1.93 6.63 1.00
C VAL A 22 0.79 5.67 1.26
N GLU A 23 1.08 4.38 1.20
CA GLU A 23 0.21 3.36 1.74
C GLU A 23 0.53 3.18 3.23
N LEU A 24 -0.41 3.55 4.12
CA LEU A 24 -0.22 3.33 5.55
C LEU A 24 -0.61 1.91 5.90
N CYS A 25 0.36 1.19 6.46
CA CYS A 25 0.22 -0.16 6.94
C CYS A 25 0.49 -0.23 8.45
N SER A 26 0.17 -1.38 9.03
CA SER A 26 0.89 -1.94 10.16
C SER A 26 1.49 -3.29 9.74
N SER A 27 2.44 -3.82 10.51
CA SER A 27 2.96 -5.19 10.33
C SER A 27 3.35 -5.53 8.88
N LEU A 28 4.24 -4.77 8.25
CA LEU A 28 4.67 -5.02 6.86
C LEU A 28 5.27 -6.42 6.65
N LEU A 29 5.74 -7.07 7.72
CA LEU A 29 6.23 -8.45 7.67
C LEU A 29 5.11 -9.47 7.37
N GLU A 30 3.85 -9.13 7.63
CA GLU A 30 2.67 -9.91 7.26
C GLU A 30 2.09 -9.50 5.89
N GLY A 31 2.80 -8.65 5.14
CA GLY A 31 2.34 -8.07 3.88
C GLY A 31 1.47 -6.83 4.03
N GLY A 32 1.42 -6.23 5.22
CA GLY A 32 0.63 -5.02 5.51
C GLY A 32 -0.75 -5.35 6.08
N LEU A 33 -1.05 -4.79 7.24
CA LEU A 33 -2.33 -4.86 7.95
C LEU A 33 -2.88 -3.45 8.19
N THR A 34 -4.14 -3.34 8.61
CA THR A 34 -4.75 -2.04 8.93
C THR A 34 -3.88 -1.25 9.92
N PRO A 35 -3.53 0.03 9.64
CA PRO A 35 -2.78 0.85 10.59
C PRO A 35 -3.65 1.23 11.78
N SER A 36 -3.01 1.55 12.92
CA SER A 36 -3.76 2.09 14.06
C SER A 36 -4.31 3.49 13.76
N HIS A 37 -5.44 3.83 14.38
CA HIS A 37 -6.02 5.18 14.31
C HIS A 37 -5.00 6.27 14.71
N GLY A 38 -4.21 6.01 15.75
CA GLY A 38 -3.19 6.95 16.22
C GLY A 38 -2.10 7.20 15.17
N PHE A 39 -1.66 6.16 14.46
CA PHE A 39 -0.67 6.31 13.40
C PHE A 39 -1.24 7.12 12.23
N HIS A 40 -2.44 6.80 11.76
CA HIS A 40 -3.12 7.56 10.71
C HIS A 40 -3.33 9.03 11.08
N SER A 41 -3.84 9.31 12.28
CA SER A 41 -4.07 10.68 12.77
C SER A 41 -2.78 11.50 12.80
N MET A 42 -1.68 10.91 13.28
CA MET A 42 -0.38 11.60 13.29
C MET A 42 0.15 11.81 11.87
N ALA A 43 0.02 10.82 10.98
CA ALA A 43 0.45 10.92 9.60
C ALA A 43 -0.26 12.07 8.86
N ARG A 44 -1.60 12.15 8.99
CA ARG A 44 -2.40 13.26 8.44
C ARG A 44 -1.93 14.61 8.96
N ARG A 45 -1.71 14.73 10.27
CA ARG A 45 -1.21 15.97 10.89
C ARG A 45 0.15 16.38 10.34
N LEU A 46 1.10 15.44 10.23
CA LEU A 46 2.43 15.73 9.69
C LEU A 46 2.37 16.20 8.25
N VAL A 47 1.63 15.49 7.39
CA VAL A 47 1.45 15.90 5.98
C VAL A 47 0.80 17.27 5.87
N GLN A 48 -0.24 17.56 6.64
CA GLN A 48 -0.93 18.85 6.62
C GLN A 48 -0.03 20.02 7.10
N SER A 49 0.85 19.76 8.07
CA SER A 49 1.76 20.77 8.60
C SER A 49 3.02 20.99 7.76
N ASN A 50 3.27 20.13 6.77
CA ASN A 50 4.45 20.19 5.93
C ASN A 50 4.27 21.16 4.76
N SER A 51 5.35 21.85 4.35
CA SER A 51 5.34 22.85 3.28
C SER A 51 5.82 22.32 1.92
N ARG A 52 5.69 21.01 1.67
CA ARG A 52 6.05 20.43 0.36
C ARG A 52 5.18 21.01 -0.77
N PRO A 53 5.74 21.17 -1.99
CA PRO A 53 5.05 21.81 -3.11
C PRO A 53 3.85 20.98 -3.60
N ASP A 54 4.01 19.66 -3.68
CA ASP A 54 2.96 18.73 -4.13
C ASP A 54 2.33 18.01 -2.94
N PRO A 55 1.00 17.78 -2.90
CA PRO A 55 0.37 17.05 -1.81
C PRO A 55 0.86 15.60 -1.75
N LEU A 56 1.08 15.08 -0.54
CA LEU A 56 1.34 13.66 -0.30
C LEU A 56 0.04 12.98 0.11
N LEU A 57 -0.50 12.09 -0.73
CA LEU A 57 -1.74 11.38 -0.45
C LEU A 57 -1.51 10.24 0.55
N ILE A 58 -2.46 10.03 1.45
CA ILE A 58 -2.43 9.00 2.49
C ILE A 58 -3.53 7.96 2.24
N PHE A 59 -3.10 6.73 1.96
CA PHE A 59 -3.98 5.60 1.64
C PHE A 59 -3.79 4.50 2.69
N PRO A 60 -4.62 4.44 3.74
CA PRO A 60 -4.58 3.31 4.67
C PRO A 60 -5.01 2.01 4.00
N ILE A 61 -4.26 0.93 4.22
CA ILE A 61 -4.72 -0.42 3.91
C ILE A 61 -5.78 -0.85 4.93
N ILE A 62 -6.81 -1.55 4.47
CA ILE A 62 -7.84 -2.16 5.29
C ILE A 62 -7.70 -3.68 5.13
N ARG A 63 -6.96 -4.27 6.06
CA ARG A 63 -6.64 -5.70 6.09
C ARG A 63 -6.51 -6.16 7.54
N PRO A 64 -7.52 -6.86 8.09
CA PRO A 64 -7.63 -7.08 9.53
C PRO A 64 -6.63 -8.14 10.06
N ARG A 65 -6.09 -8.99 9.19
CA ARG A 65 -5.13 -10.05 9.55
C ARG A 65 -4.25 -10.46 8.37
N GLY A 66 -3.17 -11.19 8.67
CA GLY A 66 -2.34 -11.86 7.69
C GLY A 66 -3.04 -13.07 7.05
N GLY A 67 -2.34 -13.76 6.15
CA GLY A 67 -2.86 -14.92 5.43
C GLY A 67 -3.73 -14.56 4.23
N ASP A 68 -4.77 -15.37 4.00
CA ASP A 68 -5.69 -15.25 2.87
C ASP A 68 -6.55 -13.97 2.89
N PHE A 69 -7.35 -13.81 1.84
CA PHE A 69 -8.29 -12.71 1.65
C PHE A 69 -9.76 -13.18 1.65
N LEU A 70 -10.02 -14.38 2.20
CA LEU A 70 -11.35 -14.94 2.36
C LEU A 70 -11.85 -14.54 3.74
N TYR A 71 -12.55 -13.41 3.80
CA TYR A 71 -12.99 -12.85 5.07
C TYR A 71 -14.38 -13.36 5.48
N THR A 72 -14.54 -13.59 6.77
CA THR A 72 -15.85 -13.83 7.39
C THR A 72 -16.66 -12.52 7.44
N THR A 73 -17.98 -12.63 7.61
CA THR A 73 -18.86 -11.46 7.80
C THR A 73 -18.44 -10.59 8.99
N SER A 74 -17.91 -11.20 10.05
CA SER A 74 -17.38 -10.48 11.22
C SER A 74 -16.13 -9.68 10.87
N GLU A 75 -15.22 -10.25 10.07
CA GLU A 75 -14.01 -9.56 9.61
C GLU A 75 -14.35 -8.40 8.66
N VAL A 76 -15.28 -8.59 7.72
CA VAL A 76 -15.78 -7.49 6.87
C VAL A 76 -16.43 -6.39 7.73
N SER A 77 -17.12 -6.76 8.82
CA SER A 77 -17.67 -5.79 9.76
C SER A 77 -16.61 -5.01 10.55
N ILE A 78 -15.47 -5.63 10.87
CA ILE A 78 -14.30 -4.96 11.44
C ILE A 78 -13.73 -3.98 10.42
N MET A 79 -13.50 -4.43 9.19
CA MET A 79 -12.96 -3.60 8.11
C MET A 79 -13.81 -2.35 7.82
N LYS A 80 -15.15 -2.47 7.86
CA LYS A 80 -16.06 -1.30 7.76
C LYS A 80 -15.83 -0.30 8.89
N ARG A 81 -15.63 -0.76 10.13
CA ARG A 81 -15.34 0.10 11.30
C ARG A 81 -13.97 0.76 11.18
N ASP A 82 -12.98 0.05 10.65
CA ASP A 82 -11.65 0.60 10.40
C ASP A 82 -11.71 1.73 9.38
N ILE A 83 -12.46 1.57 8.28
CA ILE A 83 -12.68 2.65 7.29
C ILE A 83 -13.30 3.90 7.94
N MET A 84 -14.31 3.71 8.78
CA MET A 84 -14.95 4.81 9.50
C MET A 84 -13.98 5.50 10.47
N ALA A 85 -13.19 4.74 11.21
CA ALA A 85 -12.21 5.28 12.15
C ALA A 85 -11.07 6.01 11.43
N LEU A 86 -10.62 5.50 10.28
CA LEU A 86 -9.51 6.06 9.51
C LEU A 86 -9.96 7.16 8.53
N SER A 87 -11.21 7.63 8.62
CA SER A 87 -11.67 8.79 7.87
C SER A 87 -11.36 10.11 8.59
N PRO A 88 -10.99 11.21 7.89
CA PRO A 88 -10.77 11.27 6.45
C PRO A 88 -9.40 10.71 6.03
N ALA A 89 -9.39 9.95 4.95
CA ALA A 89 -8.20 9.52 4.20
C ALA A 89 -8.30 10.05 2.76
N ASP A 90 -7.20 10.03 2.01
CA ASP A 90 -7.22 10.44 0.58
C ASP A 90 -7.62 9.28 -0.35
N GLY A 91 -7.71 8.07 0.21
CA GLY A 91 -8.16 6.84 -0.43
C GLY A 91 -7.99 5.65 0.52
N PHE A 92 -8.48 4.49 0.12
CA PHE A 92 -8.30 3.25 0.90
C PHE A 92 -7.81 2.11 0.02
N VAL A 93 -7.03 1.21 0.61
CA VAL A 93 -6.57 -0.02 -0.05
C VAL A 93 -7.29 -1.23 0.55
N ILE A 94 -7.97 -2.03 -0.27
CA ILE A 94 -8.76 -3.20 0.16
C ILE A 94 -8.47 -4.42 -0.72
N GLY A 95 -9.03 -5.58 -0.38
CA GLY A 95 -9.21 -6.65 -1.34
C GLY A 95 -9.75 -7.92 -0.70
N CYS A 96 -10.88 -8.41 -1.23
CA CYS A 96 -11.60 -9.58 -0.74
C CYS A 96 -11.70 -10.61 -1.86
N LEU A 97 -11.45 -11.87 -1.54
CA LEU A 97 -11.55 -12.99 -2.47
C LEU A 97 -12.56 -14.02 -1.98
N THR A 98 -13.18 -14.70 -2.93
CA THR A 98 -13.99 -15.89 -2.68
C THR A 98 -13.09 -17.13 -2.55
N SER A 99 -13.63 -18.20 -1.97
CA SER A 99 -12.89 -19.46 -1.75
C SER A 99 -12.43 -20.15 -3.04
N ASN A 100 -13.00 -19.80 -4.19
CA ASN A 100 -12.58 -20.30 -5.51
C ASN A 100 -11.56 -19.40 -6.23
N GLY A 101 -11.03 -18.37 -5.54
CA GLY A 101 -10.05 -17.43 -6.10
C GLY A 101 -10.65 -16.38 -7.03
N GLY A 102 -11.95 -16.14 -6.98
CA GLY A 102 -12.60 -14.97 -7.59
C GLY A 102 -12.59 -13.77 -6.62
N ILE A 103 -13.06 -12.62 -7.09
CA ILE A 103 -13.27 -11.45 -6.21
C ILE A 103 -14.60 -11.59 -5.50
N ASP A 104 -14.57 -11.32 -4.20
CA ASP A 104 -15.81 -11.15 -3.43
C ASP A 104 -16.36 -9.73 -3.67
N VAL A 105 -17.20 -9.63 -4.71
CA VAL A 105 -17.82 -8.38 -5.15
C VAL A 105 -18.75 -7.81 -4.08
N GLU A 106 -19.44 -8.66 -3.33
CA GLU A 106 -20.38 -8.24 -2.30
C GLU A 106 -19.62 -7.54 -1.17
N SER A 107 -18.62 -8.20 -0.59
CA SER A 107 -17.80 -7.63 0.48
C SER A 107 -17.04 -6.37 0.01
N CYS A 108 -16.48 -6.38 -1.21
CA CYS A 108 -15.84 -5.19 -1.77
C CYS A 108 -16.82 -4.00 -1.89
N ASN A 109 -18.04 -4.23 -2.39
CA ASN A 109 -19.04 -3.16 -2.53
C ASN A 109 -19.49 -2.62 -1.17
N GLU A 110 -19.63 -3.46 -0.15
CA GLU A 110 -19.94 -2.99 1.20
C GLU A 110 -18.85 -2.05 1.74
N LEU A 111 -17.58 -2.40 1.57
CA LEU A 111 -16.45 -1.59 2.01
C LEU A 111 -16.36 -0.28 1.22
N ILE A 112 -16.48 -0.35 -0.11
CA ILE A 112 -16.46 0.82 -1.00
C ILE A 112 -17.60 1.78 -0.62
N LYS A 113 -18.79 1.27 -0.34
CA LYS A 113 -19.94 2.08 0.08
C LYS A 113 -19.66 2.85 1.37
N VAL A 114 -19.04 2.22 2.36
CA VAL A 114 -18.67 2.89 3.62
C VAL A 114 -17.57 3.93 3.38
N ALA A 115 -16.55 3.59 2.59
CA ALA A 115 -15.46 4.52 2.27
C ALA A 115 -15.94 5.76 1.52
N ARG A 116 -16.88 5.58 0.59
CA ARG A 116 -17.44 6.63 -0.28
C ARG A 116 -18.67 7.33 0.27
N GLU A 117 -19.05 7.06 1.52
CA GLU A 117 -20.25 7.65 2.13
C GLU A 117 -20.25 9.19 2.06
N LYS A 118 -19.06 9.81 2.20
CA LYS A 118 -18.89 11.27 2.18
C LYS A 118 -18.26 11.82 0.90
N ASP A 119 -17.62 10.97 0.10
CA ASP A 119 -16.98 11.33 -1.16
C ASP A 119 -17.11 10.18 -2.16
N LEU A 120 -18.04 10.31 -3.11
CA LEU A 120 -18.29 9.29 -4.13
C LEU A 120 -17.11 9.10 -5.08
N ALA A 121 -16.21 10.08 -5.18
CA ALA A 121 -15.01 10.01 -6.01
C ALA A 121 -13.79 9.47 -5.24
N LEU A 122 -13.93 9.14 -3.94
CA LEU A 122 -12.80 8.67 -3.13
C LEU A 122 -12.11 7.48 -3.82
N PRO A 123 -10.80 7.59 -4.10
CA PRO A 123 -10.05 6.50 -4.68
C PRO A 123 -10.04 5.27 -3.77
N ILE A 124 -10.23 4.13 -4.39
CA ILE A 124 -10.02 2.82 -3.76
C ILE A 124 -8.87 2.17 -4.53
N THR A 125 -8.07 1.34 -3.88
CA THR A 125 -7.02 0.49 -4.48
C THR A 125 -7.29 -0.96 -4.11
N PHE A 126 -7.36 -1.88 -5.08
CA PHE A 126 -7.39 -3.32 -4.80
C PHE A 126 -5.94 -3.83 -4.75
N HIS A 127 -5.51 -4.28 -3.58
CA HIS A 127 -4.12 -4.70 -3.36
C HIS A 127 -3.79 -6.06 -3.98
N ARG A 128 -2.63 -6.60 -3.59
CA ARG A 128 -2.05 -7.87 -4.03
C ARG A 128 -2.87 -9.14 -3.78
N ALA A 129 -4.05 -9.06 -3.16
CA ALA A 129 -5.06 -10.12 -3.32
C ALA A 129 -5.30 -10.46 -4.79
N PHE A 130 -5.13 -9.49 -5.69
CA PHE A 130 -5.23 -9.70 -7.12
C PHE A 130 -4.28 -10.80 -7.64
N ASP A 131 -3.05 -10.85 -7.10
CA ASP A 131 -2.04 -11.84 -7.48
C ASP A 131 -2.46 -13.27 -7.11
N MET A 132 -3.44 -13.41 -6.21
CA MET A 132 -3.99 -14.67 -5.73
C MET A 132 -5.29 -15.07 -6.44
N CYS A 133 -5.76 -14.25 -7.39
CA CYS A 133 -6.94 -14.56 -8.19
C CYS A 133 -6.67 -15.74 -9.14
N LYS A 134 -7.66 -16.62 -9.28
CA LYS A 134 -7.62 -17.75 -10.22
C LYS A 134 -7.51 -17.29 -11.68
N ASN A 135 -8.21 -16.21 -12.03
CA ASN A 135 -8.21 -15.63 -13.37
C ASN A 135 -8.06 -14.11 -13.32
N PRO A 136 -6.84 -13.58 -13.52
CA PRO A 136 -6.58 -12.14 -13.49
C PRO A 136 -7.42 -11.32 -14.47
N PHE A 137 -7.71 -11.83 -15.68
CA PHE A 137 -8.50 -11.09 -16.68
C PHE A 137 -9.97 -10.96 -16.30
N GLU A 138 -10.56 -12.05 -15.79
CA GLU A 138 -11.93 -12.01 -15.26
C GLU A 138 -12.01 -11.09 -14.03
N ALA A 139 -11.00 -11.17 -13.18
CA ALA A 139 -10.88 -10.31 -12.02
C ALA A 139 -10.86 -8.82 -12.39
N VAL A 140 -10.11 -8.46 -13.43
CA VAL A 140 -10.07 -7.08 -13.95
C VAL A 140 -11.42 -6.65 -14.51
N ARG A 141 -12.15 -7.50 -15.25
CA ARG A 141 -13.49 -7.16 -15.76
C ARG A 141 -14.50 -6.94 -14.66
N ILE A 142 -14.44 -7.75 -13.60
CA ILE A 142 -15.30 -7.60 -12.43
C ILE A 142 -15.01 -6.25 -11.78
N LEU A 143 -13.74 -5.99 -11.54
CA LEU A 143 -13.37 -4.82 -10.80
C LEU A 143 -13.20 -3.57 -11.68
N GLU A 144 -13.28 -3.59 -13.01
CA GLU A 144 -13.50 -2.38 -13.81
C GLU A 144 -14.86 -1.77 -13.45
N LYS A 145 -15.83 -2.62 -13.11
CA LYS A 145 -17.12 -2.20 -12.55
C LYS A 145 -16.99 -1.67 -11.12
N THR A 146 -15.86 -1.89 -10.44
CA THR A 146 -15.61 -1.47 -9.04
C THR A 146 -14.35 -0.59 -8.83
N GLY A 147 -13.57 -0.32 -9.90
CA GLY A 147 -12.22 0.27 -10.06
C GLY A 147 -11.02 -0.42 -9.35
N THR A 148 -9.91 -0.86 -10.04
CA THR A 148 -8.43 -0.89 -9.62
C THR A 148 -7.46 -2.06 -10.04
N PHE A 149 -6.30 -1.97 -10.78
CA PHE A 149 -5.51 -3.21 -11.15
C PHE A 149 -3.97 -3.22 -11.32
N MET A 150 -3.43 -4.41 -11.71
CA MET A 150 -2.07 -4.83 -12.11
C MET A 150 -1.90 -5.12 -13.64
N ILE A 151 -0.69 -5.30 -14.20
CA ILE A 151 -0.19 -4.33 -15.17
C ILE A 151 -0.07 -4.64 -16.67
N ARG A 152 0.64 -5.66 -17.17
CA ARG A 152 1.16 -5.52 -18.56
C ARG A 152 0.09 -5.71 -19.64
N ASP A 153 -0.48 -6.91 -19.69
CA ASP A 153 -1.51 -7.26 -20.69
C ASP A 153 -2.80 -6.49 -20.43
N LEU A 154 -3.01 -6.12 -19.16
CA LEU A 154 -4.19 -5.41 -18.69
C LEU A 154 -4.13 -3.90 -19.00
N VAL A 155 -2.96 -3.26 -18.96
CA VAL A 155 -2.79 -1.86 -19.40
C VAL A 155 -3.22 -1.69 -20.85
N GLN A 156 -2.96 -2.68 -21.70
CA GLN A 156 -3.38 -2.65 -23.11
C GLN A 156 -4.88 -2.93 -23.27
N GLU A 157 -5.41 -3.91 -22.54
CA GLU A 157 -6.82 -4.33 -22.67
C GLU A 157 -7.81 -3.34 -22.01
N PHE A 158 -7.37 -2.58 -20.99
CA PHE A 158 -8.24 -1.67 -20.21
C PHE A 158 -7.63 -0.25 -20.06
N PRO A 159 -7.61 0.56 -21.12
CA PRO A 159 -6.90 1.85 -21.13
C PRO A 159 -7.48 2.92 -20.18
N ASN A 160 -8.69 2.72 -19.67
CA ASN A 160 -9.37 3.67 -18.77
C ASN A 160 -9.06 3.44 -17.29
N MET A 161 -8.18 2.48 -16.98
CA MET A 161 -7.88 2.07 -15.61
C MET A 161 -6.43 2.34 -15.26
N THR A 162 -6.20 2.80 -14.03
CA THR A 162 -4.85 3.00 -13.50
C THR A 162 -4.31 1.67 -12.98
N PHE A 163 -3.08 1.37 -13.38
CA PHE A 163 -2.38 0.18 -12.97
C PHE A 163 -1.08 0.51 -12.23
N MET A 164 -0.79 -0.21 -11.14
CA MET A 164 0.37 0.07 -10.28
C MET A 164 1.22 -1.17 -9.99
N ALA A 165 2.54 -1.08 -10.25
CA ALA A 165 3.44 -2.22 -10.10
C ALA A 165 3.81 -2.36 -8.65
N GLY A 166 3.81 -3.56 -8.11
CA GLY A 166 4.26 -3.82 -6.74
C GLY A 166 4.99 -5.15 -6.67
N GLY A 167 5.60 -5.42 -5.51
CA GLY A 167 6.31 -6.67 -5.26
C GLY A 167 7.78 -6.62 -5.68
N GLY A 168 8.64 -6.15 -4.78
CA GLY A 168 10.09 -6.23 -4.97
C GLY A 168 10.71 -5.19 -5.92
N ILE A 169 9.97 -4.13 -6.25
CA ILE A 169 10.50 -3.02 -7.06
C ILE A 169 11.69 -2.36 -6.35
N ASN A 170 12.78 -2.22 -7.10
CA ASN A 170 14.03 -1.60 -6.67
C ASN A 170 14.74 -0.99 -7.88
N LYS A 171 15.89 -0.35 -7.64
CA LYS A 171 16.64 0.37 -8.68
C LYS A 171 17.08 -0.50 -9.85
N ASP A 172 17.31 -1.80 -9.60
CA ASP A 172 17.87 -2.72 -10.57
C ASP A 172 16.81 -3.25 -11.54
N ASN A 173 15.51 -3.17 -11.18
CA ASN A 173 14.42 -3.70 -12.00
C ASN A 173 13.38 -2.65 -12.46
N LEU A 174 13.40 -1.43 -11.90
CA LEU A 174 12.36 -0.45 -12.20
C LEU A 174 12.33 -0.05 -13.68
N ASN A 175 13.49 0.20 -14.32
CA ASN A 175 13.52 0.56 -15.75
C ASN A 175 12.92 -0.53 -16.63
N ASP A 176 13.35 -1.78 -16.44
CA ASP A 176 12.82 -2.91 -17.20
C ASP A 176 11.31 -3.01 -17.04
N ILE A 177 10.77 -2.85 -15.82
CA ILE A 177 9.33 -2.85 -15.56
C ILE A 177 8.64 -1.70 -16.30
N LEU A 178 9.17 -0.48 -16.24
CA LEU A 178 8.59 0.69 -16.89
C LEU A 178 8.56 0.54 -18.42
N GLU A 179 9.67 0.16 -19.04
CA GLU A 179 9.76 -0.06 -20.49
C GLU A 179 8.84 -1.18 -20.96
N THR A 180 8.84 -2.28 -20.19
CA THR A 180 8.08 -3.48 -20.47
C THR A 180 6.59 -3.18 -20.41
N THR A 181 6.14 -2.47 -19.38
CA THR A 181 4.73 -2.40 -19.04
C THR A 181 4.04 -1.07 -19.31
N ARG A 182 4.82 0.01 -19.50
CA ARG A 182 4.35 1.38 -19.75
C ARG A 182 3.44 1.95 -18.65
N ILE A 183 3.62 1.47 -17.42
CA ILE A 183 2.88 1.99 -16.27
C ILE A 183 3.29 3.39 -15.90
N LYS A 184 2.36 4.09 -15.26
CA LYS A 184 2.58 5.44 -14.73
C LYS A 184 2.68 5.46 -13.21
N GLU A 185 2.28 4.37 -12.55
CA GLU A 185 2.33 4.23 -11.10
C GLU A 185 3.09 2.97 -10.70
N PHE A 186 3.88 3.07 -9.64
CA PHE A 186 4.57 1.94 -9.03
C PHE A 186 4.63 2.13 -7.52
N HIS A 187 4.65 1.01 -6.83
CA HIS A 187 4.62 0.81 -5.38
C HIS A 187 5.91 0.12 -4.96
N ALA A 188 6.62 0.71 -4.00
CA ALA A 188 7.83 0.11 -3.45
C ALA A 188 7.91 0.35 -1.94
N SER A 189 8.60 -0.53 -1.21
CA SER A 189 8.85 -0.28 0.22
C SER A 189 10.05 0.64 0.46
N ALA A 190 11.06 0.61 -0.43
CA ALA A 190 12.29 1.39 -0.33
C ALA A 190 12.98 1.34 1.06
N ARG A 191 12.88 0.20 1.76
CA ARG A 191 13.35 0.06 3.14
C ARG A 191 14.84 -0.25 3.25
N SER A 192 15.42 0.20 4.36
CA SER A 192 16.73 -0.21 4.86
C SER A 192 16.62 -0.59 6.34
N SER A 193 17.52 -1.45 6.81
CA SER A 193 17.63 -1.78 8.23
C SER A 193 18.52 -0.75 8.91
N TYR A 194 18.04 -0.21 10.03
CA TYR A 194 18.76 0.74 10.87
C TYR A 194 18.92 0.14 12.27
N PRO A 195 20.13 0.18 12.86
CA PRO A 195 20.31 -0.30 14.22
C PRO A 195 19.55 0.59 15.22
N SER A 196 19.05 -0.03 16.28
CA SER A 196 18.45 0.65 17.42
C SER A 196 19.50 1.43 18.22
N ASP A 197 19.08 2.57 18.77
CA ASP A 197 19.88 3.37 19.71
C ASP A 197 19.99 2.74 21.11
N MET A 198 19.33 1.61 21.36
CA MET A 198 19.41 0.89 22.62
C MET A 198 20.86 0.48 22.93
N SER A 199 21.43 1.04 23.99
CA SER A 199 22.80 0.75 24.45
C SER A 199 22.92 -0.61 25.14
N PHE A 200 21.83 -1.14 25.69
CA PHE A 200 21.76 -2.47 26.30
C PHE A 200 20.87 -3.40 25.45
N LYS A 201 21.35 -4.63 25.23
CA LYS A 201 20.66 -5.68 24.48
C LYS A 201 20.55 -6.96 25.31
N ASN A 202 19.37 -7.57 25.31
CA ASN A 202 19.10 -8.85 25.97
C ASN A 202 18.82 -9.92 24.92
N ASP A 203 19.87 -10.60 24.47
CA ASP A 203 19.80 -11.60 23.40
C ASP A 203 19.19 -12.94 23.84
N LYS A 204 18.68 -13.03 25.09
CA LYS A 204 18.03 -14.24 25.63
C LYS A 204 16.51 -14.25 25.42
N CYS A 205 15.92 -13.11 25.09
CA CYS A 205 14.47 -12.97 24.93
C CYS A 205 14.14 -12.55 23.50
N TYR A 206 13.06 -13.11 22.97
CA TYR A 206 12.47 -12.73 21.69
C TYR A 206 10.97 -12.46 21.90
N MET A 207 10.42 -11.48 21.20
CA MET A 207 9.03 -11.05 21.34
C MET A 207 8.10 -11.81 20.40
N GLY A 208 8.60 -12.12 19.20
CA GLY A 208 7.85 -12.83 18.16
C GLY A 208 8.45 -14.21 17.86
N GLN A 209 8.96 -14.37 16.65
CA GLN A 209 9.68 -15.58 16.25
C GLN A 209 11.12 -15.54 16.76
N SER A 210 11.66 -16.69 17.16
CA SER A 210 12.97 -16.81 17.82
C SER A 210 14.19 -16.33 17.02
N ASN A 211 14.04 -16.08 15.72
CA ASN A 211 15.13 -15.67 14.82
C ASN A 211 14.96 -14.23 14.29
N ARG A 212 14.23 -13.36 15.01
CA ARG A 212 14.08 -11.96 14.61
C ARG A 212 15.05 -11.07 15.38
N ASP A 213 15.58 -10.08 14.66
CA ASP A 213 16.35 -8.99 15.26
C ASP A 213 15.40 -8.01 15.94
N GLU A 214 15.45 -7.96 17.27
CA GLU A 214 14.64 -7.07 18.11
C GLU A 214 15.22 -5.65 18.19
N TYR A 215 16.46 -5.45 17.71
CA TYR A 215 17.21 -4.21 17.83
C TYR A 215 17.52 -3.56 16.49
N SER A 216 16.83 -3.96 15.43
CA SER A 216 16.86 -3.25 14.15
C SER A 216 15.48 -2.76 13.77
N LEU A 217 15.45 -1.56 13.21
CA LEU A 217 14.26 -0.91 12.68
C LEU A 217 14.31 -0.96 11.16
N LEU A 218 13.26 -1.51 10.54
CA LEU A 218 13.08 -1.41 9.10
C LEU A 218 12.37 -0.09 8.78
N LEU A 219 13.11 0.88 8.25
CA LEU A 219 12.60 2.20 7.91
C LEU A 219 12.73 2.45 6.40
N THR A 220 11.81 3.21 5.83
CA THR A 220 11.98 3.74 4.47
C THR A 220 13.23 4.62 4.41
N SER A 221 14.09 4.35 3.43
CA SER A 221 15.28 5.15 3.15
C SER A 221 14.93 6.28 2.19
N GLN A 222 15.16 7.53 2.61
CA GLN A 222 14.98 8.70 1.76
C GLN A 222 15.79 8.60 0.46
N GLU A 223 17.05 8.14 0.54
CA GLU A 223 17.94 7.94 -0.61
C GLU A 223 17.34 6.96 -1.63
N LYS A 224 16.83 5.81 -1.18
CA LYS A 224 16.20 4.82 -2.07
C LYS A 224 14.93 5.35 -2.73
N VAL A 225 14.14 6.15 -2.02
CA VAL A 225 12.96 6.81 -2.60
C VAL A 225 13.39 7.80 -3.68
N MET A 226 14.40 8.64 -3.40
CA MET A 226 14.96 9.58 -4.37
C MET A 226 15.47 8.87 -5.62
N GLU A 227 16.26 7.81 -5.47
CA GLU A 227 16.79 7.01 -6.57
C GLU A 227 15.67 6.46 -7.48
N LEU A 228 14.64 5.85 -6.89
CA LEU A 228 13.49 5.33 -7.66
C LEU A 228 12.69 6.44 -8.35
N THR A 229 12.50 7.59 -7.70
CA THR A 229 11.83 8.74 -8.33
C THR A 229 12.65 9.32 -9.48
N GLN A 230 13.97 9.38 -9.36
CA GLN A 230 14.87 9.86 -10.43
C GLN A 230 14.88 8.93 -11.64
N ILE A 231 14.87 7.61 -11.41
CA ILE A 231 14.75 6.61 -12.48
C ILE A 231 13.44 6.85 -13.25
N TYR A 232 12.32 7.02 -12.54
CA TYR A 232 11.03 7.28 -13.16
C TYR A 232 10.99 8.64 -13.90
N GLU A 233 11.54 9.70 -13.31
CA GLU A 233 11.63 11.01 -13.97
C GLU A 233 12.45 10.97 -15.26
N HIS A 234 13.53 10.18 -15.28
CA HIS A 234 14.32 9.98 -16.48
C HIS A 234 13.51 9.26 -17.56
N TYR A 235 12.84 8.16 -17.21
CA TYR A 235 11.97 7.40 -18.11
C TYR A 235 10.86 8.26 -18.73
N VAL A 236 10.22 9.14 -17.95
CA VAL A 236 9.13 9.99 -18.47
C VAL A 236 9.64 11.08 -19.44
N ARG A 237 10.92 11.44 -19.37
CA ARG A 237 11.53 12.45 -20.26
C ARG A 237 12.06 11.88 -21.58
N THR A 238 12.29 10.57 -21.64
CA THR A 238 12.81 9.85 -22.82
C THR A 238 11.68 9.26 -23.65
#